data_AF-A0A435AC67-F1
#
_entry.id   AF-A0A435AC67-F1
#
_cell.length_a   1.000
_cell.length_b   1.000
_cell.length_c   1.000
_cell.angle_alpha   90.00
_cell.angle_beta   90.00
_cell.angle_gamma   90.00
#
_symmetry.space_group_name_H-M   'P 1'
#
loop_
_entity.id
_entity.type
_entity.pdbx_description
1 polymer ?
#
loop_
_entity_poly.entity_id
_entity_poly.type
_entity_poly.pdbx_seq_one_letter_code
_entity_poly.pdbx_strand_id
1 'polypeptide(L)'
;SEMEDLAASPPRTRKIFTEGEWREAGIFRREALKSGNRVAGPALVIEPNQTIIVEPGWQAEITARNHVLLRRTEKKRRQAALGTEADPVMLEVFNNLFMSIAEQMGVTLQNTAYSVNIKERLDFSCAVFDRHGALVANAPHMPVHLGSMDRSVETIIRLNSGDIHPGDVFALNAPYNGGTHLPDITVVTPVFDDARKEILFWAASRGHHADVGGTAPGSMTPLATTVDEEGVLFDNFRIVDRGRFREKELETLLTDHPYPARNPHQNVADLKAQIAANEKGVAE
;
A
#
# COMPACT_ATOMS: atom_id res chain seq x y z
N SER A 1 -19.54 -53.00 -0.60
CA SER A 1 -18.08 -53.17 -0.71
C SER A 1 -17.47 -52.42 0.44
N GLU A 2 -17.25 -53.10 1.57
CA GLU A 2 -16.60 -52.52 2.75
C GLU A 2 -15.19 -52.07 2.35
N MET A 3 -14.90 -50.77 2.47
CA MET A 3 -13.53 -50.27 2.39
C MET A 3 -12.85 -50.63 3.70
N GLU A 4 -12.06 -51.69 3.72
CA GLU A 4 -11.12 -51.95 4.81
C GLU A 4 -10.24 -50.71 5.01
N ASP A 5 -10.26 -50.16 6.21
CA ASP A 5 -9.49 -48.98 6.59
C ASP A 5 -8.01 -49.40 6.76
N LEU A 6 -7.26 -49.40 5.65
CA LEU A 6 -5.87 -49.85 5.62
C LEU A 6 -4.93 -48.68 5.91
N ALA A 7 -4.79 -48.34 7.20
CA ALA A 7 -3.74 -47.44 7.67
C ALA A 7 -2.36 -48.00 7.28
N ALA A 8 -1.58 -47.24 6.51
CA ALA A 8 -0.27 -47.66 6.05
C ALA A 8 0.81 -47.32 7.09
N SER A 9 1.64 -48.29 7.46
CA SER A 9 2.79 -48.08 8.35
C SER A 9 4.04 -47.66 7.56
N PRO A 10 4.79 -46.64 8.02
CA PRO A 10 5.97 -46.16 7.29
C PRO A 10 7.15 -47.13 7.42
N PRO A 11 7.83 -47.51 6.31
CA PRO A 11 9.05 -48.32 6.35
C PRO A 11 10.26 -47.56 6.93
N ARG A 12 10.23 -46.23 6.93
CA ARG A 12 11.29 -45.36 7.47
C ARG A 12 10.69 -44.03 7.91
N THR A 13 11.31 -43.37 8.89
CA THR A 13 10.98 -41.99 9.25
C THR A 13 12.16 -41.04 9.01
N ARG A 14 11.88 -39.74 8.93
CA ARG A 14 12.88 -38.67 8.93
C ARG A 14 12.31 -37.41 9.55
N LYS A 15 13.16 -36.63 10.22
CA LYS A 15 12.80 -35.28 10.67
C LYS A 15 12.54 -34.35 9.49
N ILE A 16 11.41 -33.65 9.54
CA ILE A 16 11.06 -32.52 8.69
C ILE A 16 10.70 -31.32 9.58
N PHE A 17 10.86 -30.11 9.07
CA PHE A 17 10.42 -28.90 9.75
C PHE A 17 9.05 -28.50 9.22
N THR A 18 8.03 -28.48 10.08
CA THR A 18 6.67 -28.08 9.72
C THR A 18 5.91 -27.51 10.92
N GLU A 19 5.00 -26.58 10.66
CA GLU A 19 4.24 -25.84 11.68
C GLU A 19 5.12 -25.20 12.77
N GLY A 20 6.33 -24.77 12.40
CA GLY A 20 7.27 -24.10 13.30
C GLY A 20 8.12 -25.02 14.18
N GLU A 21 8.01 -26.34 14.04
CA GLU A 21 8.80 -27.30 14.82
C GLU A 21 9.33 -28.48 14.01
N TRP A 22 10.40 -29.11 14.50
CA TRP A 22 10.93 -30.34 13.91
C TRP A 22 10.06 -31.54 14.31
N ARG A 23 9.43 -32.20 13.33
CA ARG A 23 8.58 -33.38 13.53
C ARG A 23 9.15 -34.61 12.81
N GLU A 24 8.95 -35.79 13.38
CA GLU A 24 9.24 -37.06 12.70
C GLU A 24 8.15 -37.35 11.67
N ALA A 25 8.52 -37.51 10.40
CA ALA A 25 7.61 -37.81 9.31
C ALA A 25 7.85 -39.22 8.75
N GLY A 26 6.77 -39.96 8.50
CA GLY A 26 6.82 -41.24 7.82
C GLY A 26 7.15 -41.09 6.34
N ILE A 27 8.08 -41.89 5.81
CA ILE A 27 8.45 -41.90 4.38
C ILE A 27 7.80 -43.09 3.70
N PHE A 28 6.97 -42.82 2.70
CA PHE A 28 6.28 -43.81 1.89
C PHE A 28 6.72 -43.70 0.43
N ARG A 29 6.98 -44.83 -0.22
CA ARG A 29 7.11 -44.88 -1.67
C ARG A 29 5.74 -45.06 -2.27
N ARG A 30 5.36 -44.22 -3.23
CA ARG A 30 4.04 -44.27 -3.86
C ARG A 30 3.72 -45.64 -4.47
N GLU A 31 4.72 -46.30 -5.06
CA GLU A 31 4.62 -47.63 -5.66
C GLU A 31 4.24 -48.73 -4.66
N ALA A 32 4.55 -48.55 -3.37
CA ALA A 32 4.20 -49.50 -2.32
C ALA A 32 2.79 -49.30 -1.76
N LEU A 33 2.13 -48.19 -2.09
CA LEU A 33 0.77 -47.87 -1.63
C LEU A 33 -0.28 -48.39 -2.62
N LYS A 34 -1.21 -49.19 -2.10
CA LYS A 34 -2.34 -49.76 -2.83
C LYS A 34 -3.59 -48.89 -2.66
N SER A 35 -4.55 -49.11 -3.55
CA SER A 35 -5.87 -48.49 -3.42
C SER A 35 -6.50 -48.80 -2.06
N GLY A 36 -7.08 -47.79 -1.43
CA GLY A 36 -7.62 -47.83 -0.07
C GLY A 36 -6.62 -47.47 1.02
N ASN A 37 -5.31 -47.42 0.74
CA ASN A 37 -4.34 -47.02 1.76
C ASN A 37 -4.50 -45.56 2.17
N ARG A 38 -4.41 -45.33 3.48
CA ARG A 38 -4.40 -44.00 4.09
C ARG A 38 -3.07 -43.72 4.78
N VAL A 39 -2.55 -42.53 4.58
CA VAL A 39 -1.32 -42.03 5.21
C VAL A 39 -1.67 -40.75 5.98
N ALA A 40 -1.56 -40.78 7.30
CA ALA A 40 -1.72 -39.59 8.13
C ALA A 40 -0.42 -38.77 8.13
N GLY A 41 -0.55 -37.44 8.10
CA GLY A 41 0.58 -36.53 8.27
C GLY A 41 1.05 -36.46 9.74
N PRO A 42 2.30 -36.04 10.00
CA PRO A 42 3.31 -35.62 9.04
C PRO A 42 3.91 -36.81 8.26
N ALA A 43 3.93 -36.73 6.94
CA ALA A 43 4.48 -37.79 6.07
C ALA A 43 4.99 -37.26 4.73
N LEU A 44 5.92 -37.99 4.12
CA LEU A 44 6.39 -37.79 2.75
C LEU A 44 5.98 -38.98 1.89
N VAL A 45 5.23 -38.73 0.83
CA VAL A 45 4.93 -39.72 -0.20
C VAL A 45 5.79 -39.41 -1.41
N ILE A 46 6.79 -40.27 -1.65
CA ILE A 46 7.80 -40.09 -2.70
C ILE A 46 7.36 -40.84 -3.96
N GLU A 47 7.24 -40.11 -5.07
CA GLU A 47 7.02 -40.62 -6.42
C GLU A 47 8.30 -40.47 -7.26
N PRO A 48 8.39 -41.10 -8.44
CA PRO A 48 9.58 -40.96 -9.31
C PRO A 48 9.89 -39.52 -9.73
N ASN A 49 8.88 -38.66 -9.85
CA ASN A 49 8.99 -37.30 -10.38
C ASN A 49 8.50 -36.20 -9.42
N GLN A 50 7.99 -36.55 -8.24
CA GLN A 50 7.49 -35.59 -7.25
C GLN A 50 7.57 -36.14 -5.83
N THR A 51 7.53 -35.26 -4.84
CA THR A 51 7.37 -35.63 -3.43
C THR A 51 6.18 -34.87 -2.87
N ILE A 52 5.19 -35.60 -2.38
CA ILE A 52 3.99 -35.04 -1.76
C ILE A 52 4.23 -34.97 -0.25
N ILE A 53 4.09 -33.78 0.33
CA ILE A 53 4.15 -33.58 1.78
C ILE A 53 2.72 -33.64 2.32
N VAL A 54 2.48 -34.56 3.24
CA VAL A 54 1.23 -34.67 4.00
C VAL A 54 1.46 -34.00 5.34
N GLU A 55 0.96 -32.77 5.51
CA GLU A 55 1.15 -31.98 6.72
C GLU A 55 0.39 -32.54 7.93
N PRO A 56 0.78 -32.19 9.18
CA PRO A 56 -0.02 -32.50 10.37
C PRO A 56 -1.50 -32.12 10.21
N GLY A 57 -2.40 -33.00 10.67
CA GLY A 57 -3.84 -32.81 10.52
C GLY A 57 -4.40 -33.01 9.10
N TRP A 58 -3.57 -33.47 8.16
CA TRP A 58 -3.98 -33.97 6.84
C TRP A 58 -3.81 -35.48 6.72
N GLN A 59 -4.57 -36.07 5.81
CA GLN A 59 -4.48 -37.48 5.43
C GLN A 59 -4.47 -37.60 3.90
N ALA A 60 -3.54 -38.40 3.38
CA ALA A 60 -3.56 -38.84 1.99
C ALA A 60 -4.29 -40.19 1.87
N GLU A 61 -5.16 -40.33 0.86
CA GLU A 61 -5.84 -41.57 0.50
C GLU A 61 -5.51 -41.95 -0.94
N ILE A 62 -5.12 -43.20 -1.18
CA ILE A 62 -4.99 -43.73 -2.55
C ILE A 62 -6.35 -44.22 -3.03
N THR A 63 -6.94 -43.50 -3.98
CA THR A 63 -8.28 -43.82 -4.50
C THR A 63 -8.28 -45.07 -5.40
N ALA A 64 -9.46 -45.58 -5.77
CA ALA A 64 -9.64 -46.67 -6.74
C ALA A 64 -9.02 -46.38 -8.13
N ARG A 65 -8.93 -45.09 -8.50
CA ARG A 65 -8.30 -44.63 -9.76
C ARG A 65 -6.82 -44.32 -9.62
N ASN A 66 -6.19 -44.73 -8.51
CA ASN A 66 -4.77 -44.50 -8.23
C ASN A 66 -4.39 -43.02 -8.01
N HIS A 67 -5.36 -42.12 -7.82
CA HIS A 67 -5.09 -40.73 -7.42
C HIS A 67 -4.71 -40.65 -5.95
N VAL A 68 -3.85 -39.69 -5.59
CA VAL A 68 -3.57 -39.29 -4.21
C VAL A 68 -4.55 -38.17 -3.83
N LEU A 69 -5.51 -38.48 -2.97
CA LEU A 69 -6.48 -37.50 -2.46
C LEU A 69 -6.05 -37.01 -1.09
N LEU A 70 -5.75 -35.71 -0.96
CA LEU A 70 -5.48 -35.07 0.33
C LEU A 70 -6.77 -34.56 0.95
N ARG A 71 -7.08 -35.03 2.15
CA ARG A 71 -8.18 -34.51 2.96
C ARG A 71 -7.64 -34.01 4.29
N ARG A 72 -8.19 -32.88 4.72
CA ARG A 72 -7.89 -32.32 6.01
C ARG A 72 -8.78 -32.97 7.07
N THR A 73 -8.19 -33.63 8.04
CA THR A 73 -8.89 -34.41 9.07
C THR A 73 -9.04 -33.65 10.38
N GLU A 74 -8.16 -32.68 10.64
CA GLU A 74 -8.22 -31.83 11.85
C GLU A 74 -8.57 -30.40 11.48
N LYS A 75 -9.20 -29.61 12.36
CA LYS A 75 -9.49 -28.18 12.11
C LYS A 75 -8.21 -27.34 12.26
N LYS A 76 -8.00 -26.33 11.41
CA LYS A 76 -6.76 -25.52 11.44
C LYS A 76 -6.91 -24.67 12.68
N ARG A 77 -5.98 -24.83 13.61
CA ARG A 77 -5.90 -23.92 14.73
C ARG A 77 -5.60 -22.55 14.11
N ARG A 78 -6.60 -21.67 14.09
CA ARG A 78 -6.36 -20.26 13.77
C ARG A 78 -5.36 -19.80 14.82
N GLN A 79 -4.16 -19.40 14.39
CA GLN A 79 -3.29 -18.64 15.28
C GLN A 79 -4.12 -17.47 15.80
N ALA A 80 -4.08 -17.27 17.12
CA ALA A 80 -4.77 -16.16 17.78
C ALA A 80 -4.28 -14.83 17.19
N ALA A 81 -5.07 -13.77 17.40
CA ALA A 81 -4.81 -12.43 16.90
C ALA A 81 -3.33 -12.04 17.00
N LEU A 82 -2.84 -11.47 15.89
CA LEU A 82 -1.48 -11.03 15.61
C LEU A 82 -0.80 -10.43 16.85
N GLY A 83 0.23 -11.10 17.37
CA GLY A 83 1.18 -10.49 18.29
C GLY A 83 2.14 -9.56 17.53
N THR A 84 2.96 -8.81 18.25
CA THR A 84 4.02 -7.96 17.68
C THR A 84 5.30 -8.73 17.32
N GLU A 85 5.27 -10.07 17.36
CA GLU A 85 6.40 -10.88 16.91
C GLU A 85 6.49 -10.82 15.38
N ALA A 86 7.66 -10.42 14.88
CA ALA A 86 7.91 -10.26 13.45
C ALA A 86 7.92 -11.63 12.75
N ASP A 87 6.76 -12.06 12.24
CA ASP A 87 6.67 -13.17 11.29
C ASP A 87 7.18 -12.68 9.92
N PRO A 88 8.31 -13.20 9.40
CA PRO A 88 8.89 -12.73 8.15
C PRO A 88 7.95 -12.94 6.95
N VAL A 89 7.06 -13.94 6.98
CA VAL A 89 6.06 -14.14 5.93
C VAL A 89 5.01 -13.04 5.99
N MET A 90 4.53 -12.71 7.19
CA MET A 90 3.55 -11.62 7.35
C MET A 90 4.15 -10.27 7.05
N LEU A 91 5.41 -10.01 7.44
CA LEU A 91 6.10 -8.77 7.11
C LEU A 91 6.17 -8.58 5.60
N GLU A 92 6.51 -9.64 4.86
CA GLU A 92 6.54 -9.59 3.40
C GLU A 92 5.14 -9.40 2.81
N VAL A 93 4.12 -10.08 3.33
CA VAL A 93 2.72 -9.89 2.90
C VAL A 93 2.27 -8.44 3.11
N PHE A 94 2.50 -7.86 4.30
CA PHE A 94 2.13 -6.48 4.59
C PHE A 94 2.93 -5.49 3.75
N ASN A 95 4.24 -5.72 3.56
CA ASN A 95 5.06 -4.88 2.69
C ASN A 95 4.50 -4.84 1.26
N ASN A 96 4.20 -6.01 0.67
CA ASN A 96 3.60 -6.07 -0.65
C ASN A 96 2.21 -5.42 -0.72
N LEU A 97 1.38 -5.57 0.32
CA LEU A 97 0.07 -4.92 0.39
C LEU A 97 0.20 -3.39 0.42
N PHE A 98 1.00 -2.83 1.33
CA PHE A 98 1.17 -1.38 1.44
C PHE A 98 1.82 -0.77 0.19
N MET A 99 2.80 -1.47 -0.40
CA MET A 99 3.39 -1.07 -1.68
C MET A 99 2.36 -1.08 -2.80
N SER A 100 1.50 -2.11 -2.86
CA SER A 100 0.43 -2.20 -3.85
C SER A 100 -0.55 -1.03 -3.75
N ILE A 101 -0.90 -0.58 -2.54
CA ILE A 101 -1.73 0.62 -2.34
C ILE A 101 -1.07 1.84 -3.01
N ALA A 102 0.20 2.11 -2.70
CA ALA A 102 0.91 3.24 -3.27
C ALA A 102 1.03 3.16 -4.80
N GLU A 103 1.22 1.97 -5.37
CA GLU A 103 1.23 1.75 -6.82
C GLU A 103 -0.14 2.00 -7.46
N GLN A 104 -1.24 1.54 -6.83
CA GLN A 104 -2.60 1.79 -7.34
C GLN A 104 -2.96 3.29 -7.30
N MET A 105 -2.53 4.00 -6.26
CA MET A 105 -2.61 5.47 -6.20
C MET A 105 -1.87 6.08 -7.39
N GLY A 106 -0.63 5.64 -7.66
CA GLY A 106 0.19 6.15 -8.75
C GLY A 106 -0.41 5.92 -10.14
N VAL A 107 -0.95 4.72 -10.40
CA VAL A 107 -1.68 4.40 -11.65
C VAL A 107 -2.90 5.31 -11.81
N THR A 108 -3.62 5.59 -10.72
CA THR A 108 -4.79 6.48 -10.74
C THR A 108 -4.37 7.92 -11.06
N LEU A 109 -3.31 8.41 -10.41
CA LEU A 109 -2.79 9.76 -10.63
C LEU A 109 -2.36 9.94 -12.09
N GLN A 110 -1.55 9.02 -12.62
CA GLN A 110 -1.10 9.06 -14.01
C GLN A 110 -2.27 9.12 -14.99
N ASN A 111 -3.29 8.27 -14.81
CA ASN A 111 -4.40 8.17 -15.77
C ASN A 111 -5.34 9.38 -15.73
N THR A 112 -5.51 10.01 -14.57
CA THR A 112 -6.47 11.09 -14.34
C THR A 112 -5.87 12.49 -14.42
N ALA A 113 -4.54 12.62 -14.34
CA ALA A 113 -3.85 13.89 -14.47
C ALA A 113 -4.09 14.57 -15.83
N TYR A 114 -4.10 15.91 -15.79
CA TYR A 114 -4.28 16.76 -16.96
C TYR A 114 -2.93 17.16 -17.55
N SER A 115 -1.93 17.46 -16.72
CA SER A 115 -0.63 17.93 -17.19
C SER A 115 0.27 16.81 -17.72
N VAL A 116 1.08 17.17 -18.72
CA VAL A 116 2.13 16.30 -19.27
C VAL A 116 3.18 15.94 -18.20
N ASN A 117 3.46 16.83 -17.24
CA ASN A 117 4.43 16.57 -16.18
C ASN A 117 4.02 15.37 -15.31
N ILE A 118 2.77 15.33 -14.88
CA ILE A 118 2.28 14.22 -14.05
C ILE A 118 1.94 13.01 -14.93
N LYS A 119 1.22 13.22 -16.03
CA LYS A 119 0.68 12.13 -16.88
C LYS A 119 1.75 11.37 -17.68
N GLU A 120 2.68 12.10 -18.29
CA GLU A 120 3.61 11.54 -19.28
C GLU A 120 5.05 11.49 -18.76
N ARG A 121 5.48 12.51 -18.01
CA ARG A 121 6.82 12.53 -17.39
C ARG A 121 6.88 11.78 -16.07
N LEU A 122 5.72 11.43 -15.50
CA LEU A 122 5.60 10.71 -14.22
C LEU A 122 6.29 11.42 -13.06
N ASP A 123 6.25 12.76 -13.10
CA ASP A 123 6.83 13.59 -12.06
C ASP A 123 5.87 13.72 -10.87
N PHE A 124 5.64 12.59 -10.21
CA PHE A 124 4.82 12.48 -9.02
C PHE A 124 5.31 11.33 -8.13
N SER A 125 4.90 11.31 -6.87
CA SER A 125 5.06 10.17 -5.96
C SER A 125 3.79 9.96 -5.15
N CYS A 126 3.47 8.71 -4.85
CA CYS A 126 2.37 8.32 -3.97
C CYS A 126 2.92 7.50 -2.81
N ALA A 127 2.39 7.72 -1.61
CA ALA A 127 2.89 7.10 -0.40
C ALA A 127 1.80 6.95 0.68
N VAL A 128 2.03 5.96 1.54
CA VAL A 128 1.23 5.65 2.73
C VAL A 128 2.08 5.91 3.96
N PHE A 129 1.50 6.54 4.96
CA PHE A 129 2.16 6.95 6.21
C PHE A 129 1.38 6.42 7.41
N ASP A 130 2.06 6.11 8.50
CA ASP A 130 1.40 5.71 9.73
C ASP A 130 0.59 6.87 10.34
N ARG A 131 -0.18 6.61 11.40
CA ARG A 131 -1.01 7.62 12.07
C ARG A 131 -0.25 8.88 12.53
N HIS A 132 1.07 8.80 12.70
CA HIS A 132 1.94 9.89 13.15
C HIS A 132 2.62 10.63 11.99
N GLY A 133 2.47 10.15 10.75
CA GLY A 133 3.04 10.74 9.56
C GLY A 133 4.40 10.14 9.14
N ALA A 134 4.82 9.03 9.75
CA ALA A 134 6.04 8.33 9.35
C ALA A 134 5.78 7.50 8.08
N LEU A 135 6.70 7.53 7.12
CA LEU A 135 6.58 6.80 5.87
C LEU A 135 6.52 5.29 6.09
N VAL A 136 5.49 4.62 5.55
CA VAL A 136 5.30 3.16 5.61
C VAL A 136 5.60 2.51 4.27
N ALA A 137 5.06 3.05 3.18
CA ALA A 137 5.27 2.53 1.84
C ALA A 137 5.16 3.64 0.79
N ASN A 138 5.82 3.46 -0.35
CA ASN A 138 5.80 4.41 -1.44
C ASN A 138 5.98 3.74 -2.80
N ALA A 139 5.33 4.28 -3.83
CA ALA A 139 5.60 3.83 -5.18
C ALA A 139 6.96 4.38 -5.67
N PRO A 140 7.77 3.59 -6.41
CA PRO A 140 9.07 4.01 -6.90
C PRO A 140 8.90 4.87 -8.16
N HIS A 141 8.70 6.17 -7.99
CA HIS A 141 8.57 7.11 -9.11
C HIS A 141 9.69 8.15 -9.09
N MET A 142 9.73 9.02 -8.07
CA MET A 142 10.75 10.06 -7.94
C MET A 142 11.40 10.07 -6.54
N PRO A 143 12.69 9.67 -6.40
CA PRO A 143 13.38 9.56 -5.11
C PRO A 143 13.43 10.85 -4.29
N VAL A 144 13.48 12.03 -4.95
CA VAL A 144 13.55 13.34 -4.28
C VAL A 144 12.30 13.65 -3.44
N HIS A 145 11.12 13.13 -3.84
CA HIS A 145 9.89 13.32 -3.08
C HIS A 145 9.91 12.58 -1.73
N LEU A 146 10.59 11.43 -1.67
CA LEU A 146 10.45 10.49 -0.56
C LEU A 146 11.07 10.96 0.75
N GLY A 147 12.16 11.72 0.67
CA GLY A 147 12.86 12.21 1.87
C GLY A 147 12.23 13.45 2.52
N SER A 148 11.14 13.99 1.97
CA SER A 148 10.51 15.23 2.48
C SER A 148 8.98 15.17 2.60
N MET A 149 8.33 14.19 1.97
CA MET A 149 6.87 14.03 2.06
C MET A 149 6.39 13.69 3.47
N ASP A 150 7.16 12.92 4.25
CA ASP A 150 6.89 12.65 5.67
C ASP A 150 6.77 13.96 6.46
N ARG A 151 7.68 14.90 6.23
CA ARG A 151 7.66 16.22 6.88
C ARG A 151 6.44 17.06 6.50
N SER A 152 5.96 16.95 5.25
CA SER A 152 4.70 17.56 4.82
C SER A 152 3.50 16.98 5.57
N VAL A 153 3.42 15.65 5.67
CA VAL A 153 2.33 14.96 6.38
C VAL A 153 2.35 15.30 7.87
N GLU A 154 3.50 15.21 8.54
CA GLU A 154 3.68 15.63 9.94
C GLU A 154 3.25 17.08 10.18
N THR A 155 3.52 17.97 9.23
CA THR A 155 3.14 19.38 9.35
C THR A 155 1.64 19.58 9.23
N ILE A 156 0.97 18.90 8.28
CA ILE A 156 -0.48 18.90 8.19
C ILE A 156 -1.11 18.38 9.49
N ILE A 157 -0.60 17.27 10.04
CA ILE A 157 -1.06 16.71 11.33
C ILE A 157 -0.93 17.75 12.44
N ARG A 158 0.25 18.36 12.56
CA ARG A 158 0.55 19.34 13.62
C ARG A 158 -0.31 20.58 13.52
N LEU A 159 -0.44 21.19 12.34
CA LEU A 159 -1.15 22.46 12.15
C LEU A 159 -2.67 22.32 12.23
N ASN A 160 -3.21 21.12 12.01
CA ASN A 160 -4.65 20.86 12.08
C ASN A 160 -5.03 19.99 13.29
N SER A 161 -4.14 19.81 14.26
CA SER A 161 -4.39 18.97 15.44
C SER A 161 -5.66 19.42 16.19
N GLY A 162 -6.61 18.51 16.37
CA GLY A 162 -7.91 18.78 16.97
C GLY A 162 -9.00 19.26 16.00
N ASP A 163 -8.69 19.48 14.73
CA ASP A 163 -9.62 19.93 13.69
C ASP A 163 -9.39 19.16 12.37
N ILE A 164 -9.26 17.83 12.45
CA ILE A 164 -9.19 16.92 11.30
C ILE A 164 -10.43 16.03 11.33
N HIS A 165 -11.16 16.00 10.22
CA HIS A 165 -12.43 15.29 10.10
C HIS A 165 -12.40 14.28 8.94
N PRO A 166 -13.23 13.23 9.01
CA PRO A 166 -13.45 12.35 7.86
C PRO A 166 -13.87 13.15 6.62
N GLY A 167 -13.19 12.90 5.50
CA GLY A 167 -13.40 13.59 4.23
C GLY A 167 -12.68 14.94 4.10
N ASP A 168 -11.85 15.32 5.07
CA ASP A 168 -10.92 16.43 4.88
C ASP A 168 -9.76 16.02 3.97
N VAL A 169 -9.28 16.95 3.14
CA VAL A 169 -8.03 16.78 2.37
C VAL A 169 -7.26 18.09 2.45
N PHE A 170 -5.95 18.01 2.58
CA PHE A 170 -5.06 19.15 2.73
C PHE A 170 -4.03 19.21 1.59
N ALA A 171 -3.59 20.41 1.25
CA ALA A 171 -2.55 20.67 0.27
C ALA A 171 -1.45 21.58 0.84
N LEU A 172 -0.20 21.27 0.51
CA LEU A 172 1.00 21.99 0.97
C LEU A 172 2.11 21.92 -0.08
N ASN A 173 2.79 23.04 -0.33
CA ASN A 173 4.03 23.10 -1.10
C ASN A 173 5.12 23.96 -0.42
N ALA A 174 4.82 24.54 0.75
CA ALA A 174 5.74 25.42 1.47
C ALA A 174 7.09 24.71 1.75
N PRO A 175 8.22 25.23 1.23
CA PRO A 175 9.52 24.55 1.36
C PRO A 175 9.96 24.38 2.81
N TYR A 176 9.58 25.32 3.68
CA TYR A 176 9.87 25.30 5.11
C TYR A 176 9.18 24.14 5.86
N ASN A 177 8.16 23.54 5.25
CA ASN A 177 7.28 22.54 5.85
C ASN A 177 7.28 21.22 5.07
N GLY A 178 8.39 20.88 4.42
CA GLY A 178 8.58 19.61 3.70
C GLY A 178 8.29 19.69 2.20
N GLY A 179 7.88 20.84 1.67
CA GLY A 179 7.89 21.08 0.24
C GLY A 179 9.32 21.05 -0.32
N THR A 180 9.49 20.57 -1.55
CA THR A 180 10.78 20.55 -2.25
C THR A 180 11.04 21.86 -2.98
N HIS A 181 9.99 22.38 -3.62
CA HIS A 181 9.87 23.70 -4.26
C HIS A 181 8.37 23.94 -4.53
N LEU A 182 7.96 25.17 -4.86
CA LEU A 182 6.54 25.51 -4.99
C LEU A 182 5.75 24.67 -6.04
N PRO A 183 6.33 24.28 -7.19
CA PRO A 183 5.65 23.40 -8.14
C PRO A 183 5.25 22.03 -7.60
N ASP A 184 5.96 21.51 -6.60
CA ASP A 184 5.67 20.19 -6.02
C ASP A 184 4.62 20.31 -4.91
N ILE A 185 3.36 20.11 -5.27
CA ILE A 185 2.25 20.21 -4.32
C ILE A 185 1.95 18.83 -3.74
N THR A 186 2.00 18.74 -2.42
CA THR A 186 1.65 17.53 -1.66
C THR A 186 0.20 17.61 -1.21
N VAL A 187 -0.61 16.61 -1.60
CA VAL A 187 -2.00 16.44 -1.17
C VAL A 187 -2.06 15.31 -0.14
N VAL A 188 -2.62 15.58 1.04
CA VAL A 188 -2.60 14.70 2.22
C VAL A 188 -4.02 14.40 2.67
N THR A 189 -4.36 13.11 2.80
CA THR A 189 -5.70 12.62 3.13
C THR A 189 -5.65 11.71 4.37
N PRO A 190 -6.39 12.03 5.44
CA PRO A 190 -6.52 11.17 6.62
C PRO A 190 -7.39 9.96 6.30
N VAL A 191 -6.95 8.78 6.72
CA VAL A 191 -7.76 7.55 6.64
C VAL A 191 -8.26 7.20 8.03
N PHE A 192 -9.58 7.24 8.21
CA PHE A 192 -10.22 6.93 9.48
C PHE A 192 -10.64 5.46 9.56
N ASP A 193 -10.84 4.97 10.78
CA ASP A 193 -11.50 3.70 11.04
C ASP A 193 -12.96 3.69 10.56
N ASP A 194 -13.57 2.50 10.50
CA ASP A 194 -14.97 2.34 10.08
C ASP A 194 -15.95 3.19 10.93
N ALA A 195 -15.62 3.40 12.21
CA ALA A 195 -16.40 4.23 13.12
C ALA A 195 -16.20 5.74 12.90
N ARG A 196 -15.24 6.13 12.06
CA ARG A 196 -14.89 7.52 11.73
C ARG A 196 -14.44 8.34 12.94
N LYS A 197 -13.70 7.72 13.86
CA LYS A 197 -13.25 8.30 15.13
C LYS A 197 -11.74 8.46 15.19
N GLU A 198 -11.02 7.43 14.78
CA GLU A 198 -9.57 7.37 14.91
C GLU A 198 -8.92 7.36 13.53
N ILE A 199 -7.82 8.09 13.38
CA ILE A 199 -7.02 8.04 12.16
C ILE A 199 -6.12 6.82 12.23
N LEU A 200 -6.28 5.91 11.26
CA LEU A 200 -5.48 4.69 11.15
C LEU A 200 -4.13 4.97 10.49
N PHE A 201 -4.16 5.72 9.38
CA PHE A 201 -3.00 6.04 8.56
C PHE A 201 -3.31 7.24 7.66
N TRP A 202 -2.34 7.66 6.85
CA TRP A 202 -2.49 8.75 5.89
C TRP A 202 -2.08 8.31 4.49
N ALA A 203 -2.82 8.76 3.49
CA ALA A 203 -2.43 8.65 2.09
C ALA A 203 -1.97 10.03 1.60
N ALA A 204 -0.84 10.09 0.90
CA ALA A 204 -0.40 11.31 0.27
C ALA A 204 0.13 11.10 -1.14
N SER A 205 -0.06 12.13 -1.97
CA SER A 205 0.50 12.21 -3.31
C SER A 205 1.17 13.56 -3.48
N ARG A 206 2.31 13.58 -4.17
CA ARG A 206 3.01 14.80 -4.57
C ARG A 206 3.10 14.82 -6.08
N GLY A 207 2.69 15.90 -6.72
CA GLY A 207 2.74 16.07 -8.17
C GLY A 207 3.43 17.38 -8.53
N HIS A 208 4.22 17.35 -9.61
CA HIS A 208 4.91 18.53 -10.11
C HIS A 208 4.02 19.30 -11.10
N HIS A 209 3.55 20.47 -10.67
CA HIS A 209 2.77 21.37 -11.51
C HIS A 209 3.69 22.21 -12.40
N ALA A 210 3.39 22.29 -13.70
CA ALA A 210 4.29 22.98 -14.65
C ALA A 210 4.45 24.49 -14.40
N ASP A 211 3.48 25.11 -13.73
CA ASP A 211 3.47 26.53 -13.36
C ASP A 211 2.56 26.69 -12.13
N VAL A 212 3.03 27.42 -11.13
CA VAL A 212 2.24 27.85 -9.96
C VAL A 212 2.36 29.36 -9.76
N GLY A 213 2.71 30.09 -10.82
CA GLY A 213 2.99 31.52 -10.81
C GLY A 213 4.48 31.85 -10.81
N GLY A 214 4.85 32.94 -10.15
CA GLY A 214 6.23 33.44 -10.08
C GLY A 214 6.57 34.47 -11.15
N THR A 215 7.73 35.11 -11.06
CA THR A 215 8.09 36.22 -11.96
C THR A 215 8.38 35.78 -13.41
N ALA A 216 8.69 34.50 -13.63
CA ALA A 216 8.93 33.92 -14.94
C ALA A 216 7.98 32.73 -15.24
N PRO A 217 7.59 32.50 -16.51
CA PRO A 217 6.80 31.33 -16.89
C PRO A 217 7.55 30.00 -16.69
N GLY A 218 6.84 28.99 -16.17
CA GLY A 218 7.38 27.64 -15.97
C GLY A 218 7.50 27.27 -14.49
N SER A 219 8.21 26.17 -14.20
CA SER A 219 8.31 25.64 -12.84
C SER A 219 9.39 26.30 -11.98
N MET A 220 10.35 26.99 -12.58
CA MET A 220 11.45 27.61 -11.83
C MET A 220 11.64 29.06 -12.25
N THR A 221 11.77 29.93 -11.26
CA THR A 221 12.02 31.36 -11.45
C THR A 221 13.48 31.69 -11.11
N PRO A 222 14.40 31.70 -12.08
CA PRO A 222 15.84 31.75 -11.81
C PRO A 222 16.35 33.08 -11.25
N LEU A 223 15.55 34.15 -11.35
CA LEU A 223 15.88 35.49 -10.87
C LEU A 223 15.14 35.85 -9.57
N ALA A 224 14.34 34.93 -9.01
CA ALA A 224 13.70 35.14 -7.73
C ALA A 224 14.75 35.28 -6.63
N THR A 225 14.56 36.29 -5.79
CA THR A 225 15.36 36.59 -4.60
C THR A 225 14.60 36.32 -3.31
N THR A 226 13.27 36.16 -3.41
CA THR A 226 12.36 35.80 -2.32
C THR A 226 11.38 34.71 -2.76
N VAL A 227 10.85 33.93 -1.81
CA VAL A 227 9.92 32.83 -2.13
C VAL A 227 8.62 33.33 -2.78
N ASP A 228 8.15 34.54 -2.44
CA ASP A 228 6.96 35.14 -3.04
C ASP A 228 7.17 35.40 -4.55
N GLU A 229 8.40 35.64 -4.99
CA GLU A 229 8.73 35.79 -6.42
C GLU A 229 8.73 34.45 -7.18
N GLU A 230 8.69 33.31 -6.48
CA GLU A 230 8.67 31.96 -7.07
C GLU A 230 7.26 31.47 -7.41
N GLY A 231 6.22 32.08 -6.83
CA GLY A 231 4.82 31.77 -7.13
C GLY A 231 3.97 31.55 -5.89
N VAL A 232 2.82 30.88 -6.08
CA VAL A 232 1.82 30.71 -5.04
C VAL A 232 2.26 29.65 -4.02
N LEU A 233 2.35 30.05 -2.76
CA LEU A 233 2.72 29.21 -1.63
C LEU A 233 1.49 28.71 -0.86
N PHE A 234 1.50 27.41 -0.58
CA PHE A 234 0.47 26.65 0.11
C PHE A 234 1.09 26.18 1.43
N ASP A 235 0.82 26.92 2.51
CA ASP A 235 1.39 26.58 3.82
C ASP A 235 0.61 25.45 4.51
N ASN A 236 -0.72 25.59 4.59
CA ASN A 236 -1.66 24.59 5.05
C ASN A 236 -3.04 24.90 4.47
N PHE A 237 -3.37 24.34 3.32
CA PHE A 237 -4.65 24.61 2.67
C PHE A 237 -5.57 23.39 2.74
N ARG A 238 -6.67 23.47 3.50
CA ARG A 238 -7.74 22.47 3.45
C ARG A 238 -8.45 22.59 2.10
N ILE A 239 -8.12 21.72 1.15
CA ILE A 239 -8.64 21.71 -0.23
C ILE A 239 -9.99 20.99 -0.35
N VAL A 240 -10.24 20.01 0.53
CA VAL A 240 -11.56 19.40 0.72
C VAL A 240 -11.93 19.55 2.19
N ASP A 241 -13.12 20.07 2.44
CA ASP A 241 -13.67 20.29 3.78
C ASP A 241 -14.87 19.36 3.97
N ARG A 242 -14.65 18.26 4.72
CA ARG A 242 -15.66 17.22 4.99
C ARG A 242 -16.40 16.75 3.73
N GLY A 243 -15.63 16.43 2.68
CA GLY A 243 -16.14 15.99 1.38
C GLY A 243 -16.54 17.11 0.42
N ARG A 244 -16.53 18.39 0.84
CA ARG A 244 -16.77 19.53 -0.05
C ARG A 244 -15.46 20.02 -0.65
N PHE A 245 -15.27 19.83 -1.96
CA PHE A 245 -14.14 20.41 -2.67
C PHE A 245 -14.25 21.95 -2.70
N ARG A 246 -13.21 22.64 -2.23
CA ARG A 246 -13.14 24.10 -2.06
C ARG A 246 -12.58 24.77 -3.32
N GLU A 247 -13.21 24.50 -4.46
CA GLU A 247 -12.72 24.94 -5.79
C GLU A 247 -12.54 26.45 -5.89
N LYS A 248 -13.53 27.22 -5.45
CA LYS A 248 -13.47 28.70 -5.51
C LYS A 248 -12.37 29.26 -4.63
N GLU A 249 -12.19 28.69 -3.43
CA GLU A 249 -11.14 29.10 -2.51
C GLU A 249 -9.75 28.75 -3.07
N LEU A 250 -9.61 27.60 -3.74
CA LEU A 250 -8.38 27.21 -4.42
C LEU A 250 -8.08 28.11 -5.63
N GLU A 251 -9.09 28.41 -6.46
CA GLU A 251 -8.95 29.36 -7.58
C GLU A 251 -8.53 30.74 -7.08
N THR A 252 -9.13 31.20 -5.99
CA THR A 252 -8.74 32.46 -5.35
C THR A 252 -7.29 32.40 -4.86
N LEU A 253 -6.89 31.34 -4.15
CA LEU A 253 -5.51 31.15 -3.70
C LEU A 253 -4.50 31.19 -4.87
N LEU A 254 -4.85 30.58 -6.00
CA LEU A 254 -4.00 30.53 -7.19
C LEU A 254 -3.92 31.85 -7.96
N THR A 255 -4.91 32.75 -7.81
CA THR A 255 -5.06 33.96 -8.64
C THR A 255 -4.90 35.28 -7.87
N ASP A 256 -5.13 35.28 -6.56
CA ASP A 256 -4.97 36.44 -5.67
C ASP A 256 -3.54 36.49 -5.10
N HIS A 257 -2.57 36.64 -6.00
CA HIS A 257 -1.15 36.72 -5.68
C HIS A 257 -0.46 37.72 -6.63
N PRO A 258 0.58 38.47 -6.21
CA PRO A 258 1.30 39.39 -7.11
C PRO A 258 1.90 38.70 -8.36
N TYR A 259 2.21 37.41 -8.23
CA TYR A 259 2.69 36.56 -9.31
C TYR A 259 1.82 35.30 -9.41
N PRO A 260 0.58 35.42 -9.93
CA PRO A 260 -0.42 34.36 -9.86
C PRO A 260 -0.13 33.22 -10.82
N ALA A 261 -0.73 32.05 -10.57
CA ALA A 261 -0.64 30.91 -11.48
C ALA A 261 -1.19 31.28 -12.86
N ARG A 262 -0.46 30.92 -13.91
CA ARG A 262 -0.81 31.29 -15.29
C ARG A 262 -1.90 30.41 -15.88
N ASN A 263 -2.07 29.20 -15.36
CA ASN A 263 -3.08 28.24 -15.81
C ASN A 263 -3.79 27.55 -14.62
N PRO A 264 -4.55 28.30 -13.81
CA PRO A 264 -5.17 27.77 -12.59
C PRO A 264 -6.14 26.61 -12.88
N HIS A 265 -6.78 26.58 -14.06
CA HIS A 265 -7.63 25.46 -14.46
C HIS A 265 -6.86 24.14 -14.52
N GLN A 266 -5.63 24.14 -15.07
CA GLN A 266 -4.77 22.97 -15.07
C GLN A 266 -4.30 22.59 -13.66
N ASN A 267 -3.94 23.57 -12.82
CA ASN A 267 -3.58 23.30 -11.42
C ASN A 267 -4.74 22.62 -10.67
N VAL A 268 -5.96 23.13 -10.81
CA VAL A 268 -7.17 22.56 -10.20
C VAL A 268 -7.43 21.13 -10.72
N ALA A 269 -7.28 20.89 -12.02
CA ALA A 269 -7.47 19.57 -12.60
C ALA A 269 -6.45 18.53 -12.08
N ASP A 270 -5.18 18.89 -12.00
CA ASP A 270 -4.13 18.02 -11.46
C ASP A 270 -4.32 17.78 -9.94
N LEU A 271 -4.74 18.79 -9.18
CA LEU A 271 -5.07 18.62 -7.76
C LEU A 271 -6.29 17.69 -7.55
N LYS A 272 -7.29 17.76 -8.44
CA LYS A 272 -8.40 16.77 -8.46
C LYS A 272 -7.89 15.35 -8.73
N ALA A 273 -6.92 15.19 -9.63
CA ALA A 273 -6.29 13.89 -9.90
C ALA A 273 -5.52 13.36 -8.68
N GLN A 274 -4.80 14.22 -7.95
CA GLN A 274 -4.12 13.87 -6.70
C GLN A 274 -5.09 13.47 -5.58
N ILE A 275 -6.22 14.17 -5.45
CA ILE A 275 -7.30 13.78 -4.54
C ILE A 275 -7.84 12.41 -4.92
N ALA A 276 -8.15 12.17 -6.20
CA ALA A 276 -8.64 10.88 -6.68
C ALA A 276 -7.64 9.73 -6.46
N ALA A 277 -6.34 10.01 -6.62
CA ALA A 277 -5.29 9.05 -6.31
C ALA A 277 -5.26 8.71 -4.82
N ASN A 278 -5.36 9.69 -3.93
CA ASN A 278 -5.45 9.45 -2.50
C ASN A 278 -6.72 8.67 -2.12
N GLU A 279 -7.87 9.01 -2.68
CA GLU A 279 -9.13 8.27 -2.48
C GLU A 279 -9.03 6.81 -2.96
N LYS A 280 -8.27 6.54 -4.03
CA LYS A 280 -7.96 5.15 -4.41
C LYS A 280 -7.19 4.43 -3.31
N GLY A 281 -6.20 5.09 -2.70
CA GLY A 281 -5.45 4.53 -1.57
C GLY A 281 -6.28 4.32 -0.31
N VAL A 282 -7.31 5.14 -0.09
CA VAL A 282 -8.29 4.99 1.00
C VAL A 282 -9.18 3.76 0.81
N ALA A 283 -9.48 3.40 -0.44
CA ALA A 283 -10.43 2.34 -0.79
C ALA A 283 -9.83 0.93 -0.86
N GLU A 284 -8.50 0.79 -0.89
CA GLU A 284 -7.78 -0.49 -0.86
C GLU A 284 -7.60 -1.02 0.57
#